data_AF-A0A9R1BCV2-F1
#
_entry.id   AF-A0A9R1BCV2-F1
#
_cell.length_a   1.000
_cell.length_b   1.000
_cell.length_c   1.000
_cell.angle_alpha   90.00
_cell.angle_beta   90.00
_cell.angle_gamma   90.00
#
_symmetry.space_group_name_H-M   'P 1'
#
loop_
_entity.id
_entity.type
_entity.pdbx_description
1 polymer ?
#
loop_
_entity_poly.entity_id
_entity_poly.type
_entity_poly.pdbx_seq_one_letter_code
_entity_poly.pdbx_strand_id
1 'polypeptide(L)'
;MASSLLYLGEIGFNDYSFVAVFGNGTIGLVQSLVPHIVGAICSVLTDAIGVGARTMVVAGMIPMGCEPELLALLPGGGGDYYDRASSCITRFNQLAQLHNRALKRMLCQLRRDHPGTAIHYADLYRPITAVVSWPRKYGAVPLSS
;
A
#
# COMPACT_ATOMS: atom_id res chain seq x y z
N MET A 1 -23.47 22.59 9.27
CA MET A 1 -22.37 22.49 8.29
C MET A 1 -22.15 21.01 8.03
N ALA A 2 -22.24 20.55 6.79
CA ALA A 2 -21.93 19.16 6.45
C ALA A 2 -20.40 18.98 6.47
N SER A 3 -19.89 18.10 7.33
CA SER A 3 -18.49 17.68 7.35
C SER A 3 -18.35 16.43 6.47
N SER A 4 -17.95 16.60 5.22
CA SER A 4 -17.62 15.47 4.35
C SER A 4 -16.18 15.01 4.57
N LEU A 5 -15.97 13.70 4.40
CA LEU A 5 -14.67 13.04 4.47
C LEU A 5 -14.40 12.38 3.12
N LEU A 6 -13.26 12.67 2.52
CA LEU A 6 -12.76 11.90 1.38
C LEU A 6 -11.84 10.79 1.88
N TYR A 7 -12.18 9.54 1.60
CA TYR A 7 -11.29 8.41 1.82
C TYR A 7 -10.72 7.94 0.49
N LEU A 8 -9.40 7.94 0.37
CA LEU A 8 -8.69 7.53 -0.84
C LEU A 8 -7.74 6.38 -0.50
N GLY A 9 -7.96 5.23 -1.12
CA GLY A 9 -7.06 4.07 -1.01
C GLY A 9 -7.79 2.75 -0.76
N GLU A 10 -7.10 1.63 -0.93
CA GLU A 10 -5.67 1.53 -1.27
C GLU A 10 -5.39 1.80 -2.77
N ILE A 11 -4.38 2.61 -3.11
CA ILE A 11 -4.00 2.94 -4.50
C ILE A 11 -2.58 2.46 -4.80
N GLY A 12 -2.42 1.75 -5.91
CA GLY A 12 -1.12 1.31 -6.44
C GLY A 12 -0.95 -0.21 -6.53
N PHE A 13 -1.76 -1.00 -5.81
CA PHE A 13 -1.61 -2.46 -5.81
C PHE A 13 -1.69 -3.03 -7.24
N ASN A 14 -2.73 -2.67 -7.99
CA ASN A 14 -2.96 -3.16 -9.36
C ASN A 14 -1.83 -2.74 -10.31
N ASP A 15 -1.32 -1.52 -10.17
CA ASP A 15 -0.20 -1.00 -10.97
C ASP A 15 1.06 -1.84 -10.76
N TYR A 16 1.30 -2.29 -9.53
CA TYR A 16 2.43 -3.14 -9.20
C TYR A 16 2.20 -4.61 -9.56
N SER A 17 1.04 -5.17 -9.18
CA SER A 17 0.75 -6.60 -9.35
C SER A 17 0.68 -6.98 -10.81
N PHE A 18 0.06 -6.13 -11.66
CA PHE A 18 -0.01 -6.37 -13.09
C PHE A 18 1.39 -6.46 -13.72
N VAL A 19 2.29 -5.52 -13.40
CA VAL A 19 3.66 -5.54 -13.93
C VAL A 19 4.48 -6.67 -13.33
N ALA A 20 4.28 -7.00 -12.05
CA ALA A 20 4.95 -8.10 -11.39
C ALA A 20 4.59 -9.46 -12.00
N VAL A 21 3.31 -9.69 -12.31
CA VAL A 21 2.79 -10.96 -12.83
C VAL A 21 2.98 -11.06 -14.34
N PHE A 22 2.67 -10.01 -15.10
CA PHE A 22 2.61 -10.08 -16.58
C PHE A 22 3.77 -9.34 -17.28
N GLY A 23 4.53 -8.50 -16.56
CA GLY A 23 5.59 -7.65 -17.11
C GLY A 23 7.00 -8.24 -17.06
N ASN A 24 7.13 -9.58 -17.07
CA ASN A 24 8.42 -10.29 -16.95
C ASN A 24 9.17 -10.03 -15.62
N GLY A 25 8.44 -9.69 -14.54
CA GLY A 25 8.84 -9.94 -13.15
C GLY A 25 10.02 -9.17 -12.58
N THR A 26 10.59 -8.17 -13.28
CA THR A 26 11.74 -7.44 -12.73
C THR A 26 11.29 -6.48 -11.63
N ILE A 27 11.60 -6.79 -10.38
CA ILE A 27 11.25 -5.96 -9.22
C ILE A 27 11.74 -4.51 -9.36
N GLY A 28 12.85 -4.28 -10.07
CA GLY A 28 13.36 -2.93 -10.35
C GLY A 28 12.40 -2.09 -11.22
N LEU A 29 11.73 -2.70 -12.20
CA LEU A 29 10.70 -2.01 -12.99
C LEU A 29 9.50 -1.64 -12.11
N VAL A 30 9.03 -2.59 -11.30
CA VAL A 30 7.91 -2.36 -10.38
C VAL A 30 8.23 -1.24 -9.38
N GLN A 31 9.44 -1.21 -8.83
CA GLN A 31 9.91 -0.15 -7.93
C GLN A 31 9.97 1.22 -8.61
N SER A 32 10.29 1.28 -9.91
CA SER A 32 10.35 2.54 -10.66
C SER A 32 8.98 3.23 -10.83
N LEU A 33 7.88 2.49 -10.63
CA LEU A 33 6.52 3.03 -10.69
C LEU A 33 6.13 3.82 -9.44
N VAL A 34 6.81 3.61 -8.30
CA VAL A 34 6.51 4.30 -7.02
C VAL A 34 6.34 5.82 -7.17
N PRO A 35 7.29 6.58 -7.75
CA PRO A 35 7.12 8.03 -7.90
C PRO A 35 5.93 8.40 -8.79
N HIS A 36 5.63 7.63 -9.84
CA HIS A 36 4.52 7.88 -10.74
C HIS A 36 3.17 7.69 -10.03
N ILE A 37 3.02 6.58 -9.31
CA ILE A 37 1.78 6.26 -8.57
C ILE A 37 1.55 7.27 -7.44
N VAL A 38 2.59 7.59 -6.65
CA VAL A 38 2.49 8.61 -5.58
C VAL A 38 2.20 10.00 -6.17
N GLY A 39 2.75 10.31 -7.34
CA GLY A 39 2.42 11.52 -8.09
C GLY A 39 0.96 11.60 -8.51
N ALA A 40 0.40 10.49 -9.03
CA ALA A 40 -1.01 10.41 -9.39
C ALA A 40 -1.92 10.59 -8.16
N ILE A 41 -1.59 9.96 -7.02
CA ILE A 41 -2.29 10.18 -5.75
C ILE A 41 -2.23 11.67 -5.36
N CYS A 42 -1.06 12.31 -5.46
CA CYS A 42 -0.90 13.74 -5.16
C CYS A 42 -1.80 14.61 -6.03
N SER A 43 -1.87 14.34 -7.33
CA SER A 43 -2.71 15.07 -8.28
C SER A 43 -4.18 14.99 -7.86
N VAL A 44 -4.71 13.79 -7.64
CA VAL A 44 -6.11 13.58 -7.22
C VAL A 44 -6.41 14.31 -5.91
N LEU A 45 -5.48 14.27 -4.96
CA LEU A 45 -5.67 14.97 -3.68
C LEU A 45 -5.69 16.50 -3.86
N THR A 46 -4.81 17.02 -4.71
CA THR A 46 -4.73 18.46 -5.03
C THR A 46 -6.02 18.93 -5.72
N ASP A 47 -6.52 18.16 -6.69
CA ASP A 47 -7.77 18.46 -7.40
C ASP A 47 -8.96 18.44 -6.44
N ALA A 48 -9.02 17.44 -5.55
CA ALA A 48 -10.06 17.34 -4.53
C ALA A 48 -10.06 18.57 -3.58
N ILE A 49 -8.88 19.05 -3.18
CA ILE A 49 -8.74 20.28 -2.39
C ILE A 49 -9.25 21.49 -3.17
N GLY A 50 -8.91 21.57 -4.46
CA GLY A 50 -9.34 22.64 -5.38
C GLY A 50 -10.86 22.75 -5.51
N VAL A 51 -11.59 21.63 -5.49
CA VAL A 51 -13.06 21.61 -5.52
C VAL A 51 -13.71 21.67 -4.14
N GLY A 52 -12.94 21.88 -3.08
CA GLY A 52 -13.48 22.18 -1.74
C GLY A 52 -13.36 21.05 -0.71
N ALA A 53 -12.66 19.95 -0.98
CA ALA A 53 -12.38 18.96 0.05
C ALA A 53 -11.57 19.59 1.20
N ARG A 54 -11.97 19.30 2.45
CA ARG A 54 -11.31 19.85 3.66
C ARG A 54 -10.85 18.79 4.65
N THR A 55 -11.38 17.56 4.54
CA THR A 55 -10.96 16.43 5.38
C THR A 55 -10.75 15.21 4.50
N MET A 56 -9.56 14.62 4.59
CA MET A 56 -9.13 13.54 3.72
C MET A 56 -8.38 12.47 4.51
N VAL A 57 -8.63 11.21 4.22
CA VAL A 57 -7.87 10.06 4.73
C VAL A 57 -7.27 9.34 3.54
N VAL A 58 -5.98 9.10 3.58
CA VAL A 58 -5.23 8.41 2.53
C VAL A 58 -4.67 7.12 3.10
N ALA A 59 -5.18 6.00 2.62
CA ALA A 59 -4.72 4.69 3.04
C ALA A 59 -3.38 4.33 2.40
N GLY A 60 -2.47 3.85 3.24
CA GLY A 60 -1.22 3.26 2.80
C GLY A 60 -1.41 1.86 2.25
N MET A 61 -0.40 1.39 1.53
CA MET A 61 -0.34 0.06 0.98
C MET A 61 -0.28 -1.02 2.06
N ILE A 62 -0.99 -2.11 1.84
CA ILE A 62 -0.98 -3.32 2.67
C ILE A 62 0.33 -4.11 2.50
N PRO A 63 0.65 -5.14 3.32
CA PRO A 63 1.79 -6.01 3.07
C PRO A 63 1.55 -6.86 1.81
N MET A 64 1.88 -6.30 0.64
CA MET A 64 1.62 -6.91 -0.67
C MET A 64 2.14 -8.35 -0.79
N GLY A 65 3.29 -8.67 -0.18
CA GLY A 65 3.85 -10.01 -0.26
C GLY A 65 2.99 -11.08 0.41
N CYS A 66 2.03 -10.68 1.23
CA CYS A 66 1.07 -11.56 1.90
C CYS A 66 -0.23 -11.71 1.12
N GLU A 67 -0.37 -11.05 -0.02
CA GLU A 67 -1.59 -11.06 -0.80
C GLU A 67 -1.72 -12.43 -1.53
N PRO A 68 -2.88 -13.13 -1.42
CA PRO A 68 -3.11 -14.44 -2.03
C PRO A 68 -2.83 -14.58 -3.54
N GLU A 69 -3.20 -13.60 -4.37
CA GLU A 69 -2.89 -13.50 -5.81
C GLU A 69 -1.38 -13.58 -6.04
N LEU A 70 -0.58 -12.74 -5.36
CA LEU A 70 0.87 -12.74 -5.55
C LEU A 70 1.52 -14.05 -5.05
N LEU A 71 1.01 -14.62 -3.96
CA LEU A 71 1.47 -15.91 -3.46
C LEU A 71 1.16 -17.06 -4.42
N ALA A 72 -0.02 -17.04 -5.06
CA ALA A 72 -0.45 -18.07 -6.00
C ALA A 72 0.23 -17.96 -7.37
N LEU A 73 0.42 -16.75 -7.89
CA LEU A 73 0.92 -16.50 -9.25
C LEU A 73 2.44 -16.36 -9.33
N LEU A 74 3.12 -16.05 -8.21
CA LEU A 74 4.57 -15.95 -8.13
C LEU A 74 5.16 -16.98 -7.14
N PRO A 75 4.87 -18.28 -7.30
CA PRO A 75 5.39 -19.31 -6.42
C PRO A 75 6.89 -19.55 -6.65
N GLY A 76 7.61 -19.86 -5.57
CA GLY A 76 8.98 -20.32 -5.63
C GLY A 76 10.03 -19.22 -5.48
N GLY A 77 11.25 -19.66 -5.19
CA GLY A 77 12.39 -18.82 -4.84
C GLY A 77 13.18 -19.46 -3.69
N GLY A 78 14.47 -19.69 -3.90
CA GLY A 78 15.35 -20.14 -2.82
C GLY A 78 15.73 -18.99 -1.88
N GLY A 79 16.24 -19.33 -0.70
CA GLY A 79 16.82 -18.34 0.22
C GLY A 79 15.78 -17.50 0.97
N ASP A 80 15.85 -16.18 0.82
CA ASP A 80 15.08 -15.16 1.55
C ASP A 80 13.83 -14.67 0.79
N TYR A 81 13.42 -15.42 -0.23
CA TYR A 81 12.25 -15.09 -1.05
C TYR A 81 10.97 -14.92 -0.21
N TYR A 82 10.77 -15.82 0.76
CA TYR A 82 9.69 -15.75 1.74
C TYR A 82 10.24 -15.35 3.11
N ASP A 83 9.52 -14.46 3.78
CA ASP A 83 9.75 -14.18 5.20
C ASP A 83 9.39 -15.42 6.03
N ARG A 84 10.28 -15.82 6.94
CA ARG A 84 10.12 -17.07 7.71
C ARG A 84 8.97 -17.03 8.71
N ALA A 85 8.61 -15.85 9.20
CA ALA A 85 7.58 -15.72 10.23
C ALA A 85 6.17 -15.63 9.64
N SER A 86 6.03 -14.96 8.49
CA SER A 86 4.74 -14.69 7.84
C SER A 86 4.48 -15.53 6.59
N SER A 87 5.49 -16.21 6.05
CA SER A 87 5.45 -16.90 4.75
C SER A 87 5.07 -15.99 3.57
N CYS A 88 5.20 -14.68 3.74
CA CYS A 88 4.93 -13.68 2.71
C CYS A 88 6.16 -13.43 1.83
N ILE A 89 5.95 -12.99 0.59
CA ILE A 89 7.04 -12.67 -0.34
C ILE A 89 7.77 -11.38 0.11
N THR A 90 9.04 -11.50 0.48
CA THR A 90 9.84 -10.42 1.10
C THR A 90 9.94 -9.18 0.21
N ARG A 91 10.25 -9.35 -1.08
CA ARG A 91 10.48 -8.24 -2.02
C ARG A 91 9.23 -7.36 -2.26
N PHE A 92 8.03 -7.95 -2.23
CA PHE A 92 6.79 -7.19 -2.39
C PHE A 92 6.41 -6.46 -1.10
N ASN A 93 6.72 -7.03 0.07
CA ASN A 93 6.61 -6.30 1.33
C ASN A 93 7.57 -5.09 1.39
N GLN A 94 8.79 -5.23 0.87
CA GLN A 94 9.74 -4.11 0.76
C GLN A 94 9.23 -3.02 -0.20
N LEU A 95 8.63 -3.40 -1.33
CA LEU A 95 7.98 -2.47 -2.26
C LEU A 95 6.83 -1.71 -1.60
N ALA A 96 5.93 -2.40 -0.90
CA ALA A 96 4.83 -1.76 -0.17
C ALA A 96 5.35 -0.76 0.88
N GLN A 97 6.42 -1.10 1.60
CA GLN A 97 7.06 -0.18 2.54
C GLN A 97 7.71 1.02 1.83
N LEU A 98 8.32 0.82 0.66
CA LEU A 98 8.87 1.90 -0.17
C LEU A 98 7.77 2.86 -0.62
N HIS A 99 6.67 2.34 -1.14
CA HIS A 99 5.47 3.11 -1.49
C HIS A 99 4.98 3.91 -0.28
N ASN A 100 4.79 3.26 0.87
CA ASN A 100 4.30 3.91 2.09
C ASN A 100 5.23 5.03 2.59
N ARG A 101 6.56 4.87 2.47
CA ARG A 101 7.51 5.96 2.78
C ARG A 101 7.37 7.13 1.81
N ALA A 102 7.25 6.86 0.51
CA ALA A 102 7.05 7.90 -0.50
C ALA A 102 5.72 8.64 -0.31
N LEU A 103 4.63 7.91 -0.12
CA LEU A 103 3.29 8.44 0.16
C LEU A 103 3.30 9.34 1.40
N LYS A 104 3.85 8.88 2.53
CA LYS A 104 3.95 9.71 3.74
C LYS A 104 4.74 11.00 3.52
N ARG A 105 5.86 10.96 2.78
CA ARG A 105 6.64 12.16 2.44
C ARG A 105 5.82 13.13 1.60
N MET A 106 5.13 12.65 0.57
CA MET A 106 4.24 13.46 -0.25
C MET A 106 3.12 14.09 0.59
N LEU A 107 2.43 13.32 1.43
CA LEU A 107 1.37 13.85 2.30
C LEU A 107 1.90 14.90 3.29
N CYS A 108 3.13 14.76 3.79
CA CYS A 108 3.78 15.79 4.61
C CYS A 108 4.08 17.08 3.84
N GLN A 109 4.35 17.00 2.54
CA GLN A 109 4.48 18.19 1.68
C GLN A 109 3.10 18.80 1.43
N LEU A 110 2.12 17.99 1.01
CA LEU A 110 0.77 18.47 0.70
C LEU A 110 0.09 19.16 1.90
N ARG A 111 0.31 18.68 3.13
CA ARG A 111 -0.14 19.36 4.37
C ARG A 111 0.47 20.74 4.57
N ARG A 112 1.75 20.92 4.20
CA ARG A 112 2.43 22.22 4.29
C ARG A 112 1.89 23.19 3.26
N ASP A 113 1.57 22.69 2.06
CA ASP A 113 1.04 23.51 0.97
C ASP A 113 -0.44 23.88 1.18
N HIS A 114 -1.19 23.08 1.96
CA HIS A 114 -2.61 23.29 2.25
C HIS A 114 -2.93 23.26 3.76
N PRO A 115 -2.51 24.26 4.55
CA PRO A 115 -2.70 24.27 6.01
C PRO A 115 -4.17 24.30 6.46
N GLY A 116 -5.10 24.65 5.57
CA GLY A 116 -6.55 24.64 5.82
C GLY A 116 -7.24 23.30 5.56
N THR A 117 -6.50 22.25 5.16
CA THR A 117 -7.04 20.92 4.87
C THR A 117 -6.50 19.90 5.86
N ALA A 118 -7.40 19.17 6.53
CA ALA A 118 -7.05 18.05 7.38
C ALA A 118 -6.76 16.80 6.52
N ILE A 119 -5.50 16.42 6.40
CA ILE A 119 -5.07 15.25 5.61
C ILE A 119 -4.51 14.20 6.58
N HIS A 120 -5.10 13.01 6.61
CA HIS A 120 -4.72 11.92 7.51
C HIS A 120 -4.15 10.74 6.73
N TYR A 121 -3.17 10.05 7.31
CA TYR A 121 -2.65 8.80 6.76
C TYR A 121 -3.26 7.63 7.54
N ALA A 122 -3.83 6.65 6.84
CA ALA A 122 -4.29 5.41 7.43
C ALA A 122 -3.24 4.30 7.21
N ASP A 123 -2.63 3.83 8.30
CA ASP A 123 -1.67 2.73 8.29
C ASP A 123 -2.42 1.39 8.25
N LEU A 124 -2.59 0.85 7.04
CA LEU A 124 -3.15 -0.50 6.85
C LEU A 124 -2.07 -1.59 6.94
N TYR A 125 -0.79 -1.23 6.75
CA TYR A 125 0.30 -2.18 6.70
C TYR A 125 0.46 -2.95 8.01
N ARG A 126 0.54 -2.23 9.14
CA ARG A 126 0.79 -2.85 10.45
C ARG A 126 -0.38 -3.72 10.94
N PRO A 127 -1.65 -3.28 10.89
CA PRO A 127 -2.77 -4.13 11.31
C PRO A 127 -2.87 -5.41 10.49
N ILE A 128 -2.72 -5.33 9.17
CA ILE A 128 -2.80 -6.52 8.31
C ILE A 128 -1.62 -7.45 8.56
N THR A 129 -0.41 -6.92 8.73
CA THR A 129 0.76 -7.73 9.12
C THR A 129 0.49 -8.47 10.43
N ALA A 130 -0.11 -7.81 11.42
CA ALA A 130 -0.45 -8.45 12.70
C ALA A 130 -1.47 -9.59 12.55
N VAL A 131 -2.49 -9.41 11.69
CA VAL A 131 -3.47 -10.46 11.39
C VAL A 131 -2.80 -11.65 10.72
N VAL A 132 -1.93 -11.41 9.73
CA VAL A 132 -1.20 -12.46 9.01
C VAL A 132 -0.24 -13.22 9.92
N SER A 133 0.50 -12.52 10.79
CA SER A 133 1.43 -13.16 11.73
C SER A 133 0.75 -13.90 12.88
N TRP A 134 -0.47 -13.49 13.27
CA TRP A 134 -1.16 -14.02 14.45
C TRP A 134 -2.63 -14.35 14.17
N PRO A 135 -2.95 -15.18 13.16
CA PRO A 135 -4.33 -15.38 12.70
C PRO A 135 -5.27 -15.83 13.82
N ARG A 136 -4.81 -16.75 14.69
CA ARG A 136 -5.58 -17.23 15.84
C ARG A 136 -5.97 -16.13 16.83
N LYS A 137 -5.10 -15.14 17.04
CA LYS A 137 -5.38 -13.99 17.93
C LYS A 137 -6.53 -13.13 17.40
N TYR A 138 -6.70 -13.10 16.08
CA TYR A 138 -7.72 -12.31 15.39
C TYR A 138 -8.91 -13.17 14.90
N GLY A 139 -9.06 -14.39 15.41
CA GLY A 139 -10.19 -15.28 15.09
C GLY A 139 -10.11 -15.97 13.72
N ALA A 140 -9.00 -15.81 12.99
CA ALA A 140 -8.76 -16.56 11.77
C ALA A 140 -8.25 -17.97 12.12
N VAL A 141 -8.97 -18.98 11.63
CA VAL A 141 -8.54 -20.39 11.72
C VAL A 141 -7.58 -20.64 10.55
N PRO A 142 -6.32 -21.04 10.80
CA PRO A 142 -5.43 -21.43 9.71
C PRO A 142 -6.10 -22.55 8.90
N LEU A 143 -6.11 -22.44 7.57
CA LEU A 143 -6.61 -23.50 6.71
C LEU A 143 -5.83 -24.78 7.04
N SER A 144 -6.53 -25.78 7.58
CA SER A 144 -5.96 -27.10 7.85
C SER A 144 -5.51 -27.70 6.51
N SER A 145 -4.22 -27.98 6.41
CA SER A 145 -3.65 -28.80 5.34
C SER A 145 -3.98 -30.27 5.56
#